data_AF-A0A7S3L677-F1
#
_entry.id   AF-A0A7S3L677-F1
#
_cell.length_a   1.000
_cell.length_b   1.000
_cell.length_c   1.000
_cell.angle_alpha   90.00
_cell.angle_beta   90.00
_cell.angle_gamma   90.00
#
_symmetry.space_group_name_H-M   'P 1'
#
loop_
_entity.id
_entity.type
_entity.pdbx_description
1 polymer ?
#
loop_
_entity_poly.entity_id
_entity_poly.type
_entity_poly.pdbx_seq_one_letter_code
_entity_poly.pdbx_strand_id
1 'polypeptide(L)'
;TNGPGMGPLNKGCGSEYVQKEQQPPHWYDTAVVGTNYCAALDGDADRIVFFAQTASGGGALKLLDGDKISCLFCQFIREQLARLETYGIPIRLGVVQTAYANGASTAV
;
A
#
# COMPACT_ATOMS: atom_id res chain seq x y z
N THR A 1 -13.40 -9.24 7.41
CA THR A 1 -12.78 -8.94 6.10
C THR A 1 -13.86 -8.80 5.03
N ASN A 2 -13.50 -8.59 3.76
CA ASN A 2 -14.46 -8.61 2.64
C ASN A 2 -14.13 -9.81 1.74
N GLY A 3 -15.03 -10.79 1.69
CA GLY A 3 -14.89 -12.00 0.87
C GLY A 3 -15.84 -12.03 -0.33
N PRO A 4 -15.68 -13.02 -1.23
CA PRO A 4 -16.58 -13.20 -2.39
C PRO A 4 -18.04 -13.31 -1.95
N GLY A 5 -18.94 -12.57 -2.62
CA GLY A 5 -20.38 -12.59 -2.36
C GLY A 5 -20.86 -11.84 -1.12
N MET A 6 -19.97 -11.24 -0.33
CA MET A 6 -20.35 -10.56 0.92
C MET A 6 -20.90 -9.13 0.72
N GLY A 7 -20.69 -8.54 -0.45
CA GLY A 7 -21.14 -7.19 -0.75
C GLY A 7 -20.94 -6.76 -2.20
N PRO A 8 -21.49 -5.61 -2.60
CA PRO A 8 -21.28 -5.03 -3.92
C PRO A 8 -19.80 -4.69 -4.19
N LEU A 9 -19.38 -4.91 -5.44
CA LEU A 9 -18.01 -4.62 -5.91
C LEU A 9 -17.66 -3.13 -5.73
N ASN A 10 -16.52 -2.85 -5.10
CA ASN A 10 -15.93 -1.52 -4.89
C ASN A 10 -16.84 -0.48 -4.19
N LYS A 11 -17.93 -0.89 -3.55
CA LYS A 11 -18.82 0.05 -2.86
C LYS A 11 -18.37 0.26 -1.42
N GLY A 12 -17.83 1.44 -1.13
CA GLY A 12 -17.33 1.77 0.21
C GLY A 12 -16.12 0.94 0.64
N CYS A 13 -15.42 0.33 -0.33
CA CYS A 13 -14.27 -0.53 -0.09
C CYS A 13 -13.35 -0.54 -1.32
N GLY A 14 -12.23 -1.25 -1.21
CA GLY A 14 -11.25 -1.39 -2.29
C GLY A 14 -10.16 -0.31 -2.29
N SER A 15 -9.13 -0.52 -3.11
CA SER A 15 -7.91 0.30 -3.07
C SER A 15 -8.17 1.77 -3.38
N GLU A 16 -9.00 2.07 -4.38
CA GLU A 16 -9.37 3.43 -4.76
C GLU A 16 -10.11 4.17 -3.64
N TYR A 17 -11.09 3.51 -3.00
CA TYR A 17 -11.85 4.09 -1.88
C TYR A 17 -10.92 4.43 -0.71
N VAL A 18 -10.08 3.47 -0.30
CA VAL A 18 -9.17 3.67 0.85
C VAL A 18 -8.15 4.76 0.56
N GLN A 19 -7.63 4.85 -0.67
CA GLN A 19 -6.68 5.88 -1.07
C GLN A 19 -7.30 7.29 -1.08
N LYS A 20 -8.51 7.43 -1.66
CA LYS A 20 -9.16 8.73 -1.85
C LYS A 20 -9.81 9.26 -0.58
N GLU A 21 -10.60 8.42 0.09
CA GLU A 21 -11.34 8.81 1.29
C GLU A 21 -10.45 8.83 2.53
N GLN A 22 -9.33 8.11 2.51
CA GLN A 22 -8.47 7.89 3.68
C GLN A 22 -9.28 7.40 4.89
N GLN A 23 -10.28 6.55 4.61
CA GLN A 23 -11.13 5.90 5.59
C GLN A 23 -11.01 4.37 5.46
N PRO A 24 -11.20 3.62 6.55
CA PRO A 24 -11.23 2.17 6.46
C PRO A 24 -12.40 1.73 5.57
N PRO A 25 -12.25 0.59 4.86
CA PRO A 25 -13.33 0.07 4.05
C PRO A 25 -14.51 -0.33 4.94
N HIS A 26 -15.71 -0.33 4.36
CA HIS A 26 -16.84 -1.01 4.96
C HIS A 26 -16.52 -2.50 5.05
N TRP A 27 -16.55 -3.03 6.26
CA TRP A 27 -16.31 -4.45 6.55
C TRP A 27 -17.66 -5.17 6.56
N TYR A 28 -17.85 -6.08 5.61
CA TYR A 28 -19.08 -6.89 5.53
C TYR A 28 -19.09 -8.06 6.52
N ASP A 29 -17.91 -8.52 6.91
CA ASP A 29 -17.72 -9.54 7.95
C ASP A 29 -17.58 -8.87 9.32
N THR A 30 -18.25 -9.44 10.32
CA THR A 30 -18.24 -8.99 11.71
C THR A 30 -17.13 -9.63 12.56
N ALA A 31 -16.34 -10.57 12.01
CA ALA A 31 -15.20 -11.12 12.72
C ALA A 31 -14.19 -10.01 13.08
N VAL A 32 -13.57 -10.13 14.25
CA VAL A 32 -12.55 -9.17 14.71
C VAL A 32 -11.37 -9.22 13.74
N VAL A 33 -11.25 -8.22 12.88
CA VAL A 33 -10.11 -8.05 11.99
C VAL A 33 -9.06 -7.20 12.72
N GLY A 34 -7.83 -7.70 12.81
CA GLY A 34 -6.71 -6.87 13.26
C GLY A 34 -6.50 -5.70 12.30
N THR A 35 -6.52 -4.47 12.82
CA THR A 35 -6.43 -3.25 12.00
C THR A 35 -5.02 -2.65 11.94
N ASN A 36 -4.04 -3.35 12.52
CA ASN A 36 -2.63 -2.91 12.58
C ASN A 36 -1.91 -3.02 11.23
N TYR A 37 -2.36 -3.93 10.36
CA TYR A 37 -1.80 -4.10 9.02
C TYR A 37 -2.90 -4.64 8.10
N CYS A 38 -3.36 -3.79 7.19
CA CYS A 38 -4.43 -4.11 6.25
C CYS A 38 -3.98 -3.83 4.83
N ALA A 39 -4.62 -4.51 3.89
CA ALA A 39 -4.50 -4.25 2.46
C ALA A 39 -5.90 -4.12 1.85
N ALA A 40 -6.02 -3.28 0.84
CA ALA A 40 -7.19 -3.19 -0.01
C ALA A 40 -6.78 -3.40 -1.47
N LEU A 41 -7.47 -4.31 -2.13
CA LEU A 41 -7.38 -4.56 -3.56
C LEU A 41 -8.51 -3.82 -4.28
N ASP A 42 -8.37 -3.52 -5.56
CA ASP A 42 -9.51 -3.17 -6.41
C ASP A 42 -10.20 -4.41 -6.98
N GLY A 43 -11.17 -4.19 -7.87
CA GLY A 43 -12.13 -5.21 -8.29
C GLY A 43 -11.54 -6.35 -9.12
N ASP A 44 -10.49 -6.06 -9.88
CA ASP A 44 -9.70 -6.98 -10.71
C ASP A 44 -8.31 -7.28 -10.13
N ALA A 45 -8.01 -6.71 -8.96
CA ALA A 45 -6.82 -6.96 -8.17
C ALA A 45 -5.49 -6.60 -8.86
N ASP A 46 -5.48 -5.58 -9.72
CA ASP A 46 -4.26 -5.03 -10.30
C ASP A 46 -3.68 -3.85 -9.49
N ARG A 47 -4.46 -3.31 -8.53
CA ARG A 47 -4.04 -2.25 -7.61
C ARG A 47 -4.19 -2.66 -6.15
N ILE A 48 -3.14 -2.39 -5.37
CA ILE A 48 -3.11 -2.59 -3.93
C ILE A 48 -2.69 -1.32 -3.20
N VAL A 49 -3.33 -1.04 -2.08
CA VAL A 49 -2.84 -0.09 -1.07
C VAL A 49 -2.83 -0.77 0.29
N PHE A 50 -1.84 -0.43 1.11
CA PHE A 50 -1.76 -0.88 2.49
C PHE A 50 -2.24 0.24 3.41
N PHE A 51 -2.71 -0.12 4.59
CA PHE A 51 -3.08 0.87 5.61
C PHE A 51 -3.08 0.26 7.01
N ALA A 52 -3.03 1.12 8.01
CA ALA A 52 -3.22 0.77 9.41
C ALA A 52 -4.13 1.79 10.09
N GLN A 53 -4.98 1.34 11.02
CA GLN A 53 -5.74 2.26 11.87
C GLN A 53 -4.93 2.53 13.15
N THR A 54 -4.72 3.81 13.46
CA THR A 54 -3.82 4.19 14.56
C THR A 54 -4.45 4.26 15.94
N ALA A 55 -5.76 4.02 16.09
CA ALA A 55 -6.41 3.79 17.38
C ALA A 55 -7.79 3.15 17.21
N SER A 56 -8.22 2.35 18.20
CA SER A 56 -9.61 1.90 18.32
C SER A 56 -10.49 3.12 18.66
N GLY A 57 -11.27 3.62 17.70
CA GLY A 57 -12.26 4.68 17.95
C GLY A 57 -12.15 5.97 17.12
N GLY A 58 -11.60 5.91 15.90
CA GLY A 58 -11.62 7.05 14.96
C GLY A 58 -10.28 7.77 14.78
N GLY A 59 -9.17 7.11 15.13
CA GLY A 59 -7.83 7.61 14.78
C GLY A 59 -7.60 7.63 13.27
N ALA A 60 -6.75 8.56 12.79
CA ALA A 60 -6.43 8.73 11.38
C ALA A 60 -5.92 7.42 10.75
N LEU A 61 -6.44 7.10 9.55
CA LEU A 61 -5.94 5.99 8.75
C LEU A 61 -4.54 6.34 8.24
N LYS A 62 -3.56 5.50 8.58
CA LYS A 62 -2.20 5.64 8.04
C LYS A 62 -2.14 4.90 6.71
N LEU A 63 -2.28 5.65 5.62
CA LEU A 63 -2.21 5.12 4.27
C LEU A 63 -0.76 4.77 3.89
N LEU A 64 -0.60 3.65 3.20
CA LEU A 64 0.64 3.16 2.61
C LEU A 64 0.35 2.83 1.14
N ASP A 65 0.39 3.86 0.30
CA ASP A 65 0.06 3.83 -1.12
C ASP A 65 1.25 3.42 -1.99
N GLY A 66 1.09 3.51 -3.32
CA GLY A 66 2.08 3.10 -4.31
C GLY A 66 3.45 3.74 -4.11
N ASP A 67 3.51 5.00 -3.68
CA ASP A 67 4.78 5.68 -3.41
C ASP A 67 5.54 4.99 -2.27
N LYS A 68 4.86 4.68 -1.15
CA LYS A 68 5.51 4.01 -0.01
C LYS A 68 5.90 2.57 -0.33
N ILE A 69 5.12 1.87 -1.17
CA ILE A 69 5.50 0.56 -1.69
C ILE A 69 6.77 0.68 -2.55
N SER A 70 6.84 1.70 -3.41
CA SER A 70 8.00 1.93 -4.27
C SER A 70 9.28 2.27 -3.48
N CYS A 71 9.18 3.12 -2.45
CA CYS A 71 10.30 3.44 -1.56
C CYS A 71 10.78 2.19 -0.82
N LEU A 72 9.86 1.35 -0.32
CA LEU A 72 10.19 0.10 0.36
C LEU A 72 10.96 -0.85 -0.58
N PHE A 73 10.50 -1.02 -1.81
CA PHE A 73 11.20 -1.84 -2.81
C PHE A 73 12.55 -1.24 -3.19
N CYS A 74 12.62 0.07 -3.40
CA CYS A 74 13.87 0.75 -3.72
C CYS A 74 14.93 0.49 -2.63
N GLN A 75 14.56 0.68 -1.36
CA GLN A 75 15.45 0.43 -0.24
C GLN A 75 15.89 -1.04 -0.21
N PHE A 76 14.95 -1.99 -0.28
CA PHE A 76 15.26 -3.41 -0.22
C PHE A 76 16.16 -3.86 -1.37
N ILE A 77 15.85 -3.46 -2.61
CA ILE A 77 16.61 -3.83 -3.80
C ILE A 77 18.02 -3.22 -3.73
N ARG A 78 18.15 -1.95 -3.32
CA ARG A 78 19.46 -1.30 -3.13
C ARG A 78 20.33 -2.08 -2.14
N GLU A 79 19.76 -2.54 -1.03
CA GLU A 79 20.49 -3.36 -0.05
C GLU A 79 20.97 -4.69 -0.65
N GLN A 80 20.17 -5.33 -1.51
CA GLN A 80 20.60 -6.55 -2.20
C GLN A 80 21.68 -6.27 -3.25
N LEU A 81 21.56 -5.17 -4.01
CA LEU A 81 22.54 -4.77 -5.01
C LEU A 81 23.90 -4.44 -4.38
N ALA A 82 23.92 -3.75 -3.24
CA ALA A 82 25.15 -3.46 -2.51
C ALA A 82 25.91 -4.74 -2.09
N ARG A 83 25.19 -5.83 -1.80
CA ARG A 83 25.81 -7.14 -1.53
C ARG A 83 26.41 -7.75 -2.80
N LEU A 84 25.80 -7.53 -3.95
CA LEU A 84 26.26 -8.06 -5.24
C LEU A 84 27.39 -7.24 -5.88
N GLU A 85 27.54 -5.96 -5.53
CA GLU A 85 28.66 -5.13 -5.98
C GLU A 85 30.02 -5.71 -5.60
N THR A 86 30.07 -6.54 -4.54
CA THR A 86 31.28 -7.31 -4.16
C THR A 86 31.80 -8.23 -5.28
N TYR A 87 30.95 -8.60 -6.24
CA TYR A 87 31.30 -9.39 -7.42
C TYR A 87 31.69 -8.54 -8.64
N GLY A 88 31.77 -7.21 -8.51
CA GLY A 88 32.23 -6.31 -9.56
C GLY A 88 31.24 -6.07 -10.70
N ILE A 89 29.95 -6.38 -10.51
CA ILE A 89 28.90 -6.16 -11.51
C ILE A 89 28.26 -4.78 -11.27
N PRO A 90 28.44 -3.78 -12.15
CA PRO A 90 27.84 -2.47 -11.98
C PRO A 90 26.35 -2.52 -12.35
N ILE A 91 25.47 -2.45 -11.35
CA ILE A 91 24.01 -2.45 -11.53
C ILE A 91 23.46 -1.09 -11.09
N ARG A 92 22.59 -0.49 -11.91
CA ARG A 92 21.91 0.77 -11.58
C ARG A 92 20.45 0.50 -11.22
N LEU A 93 19.97 1.15 -10.16
CA LEU A 93 18.58 1.15 -9.74
C LEU A 93 17.97 2.51 -10.05
N GLY A 94 16.73 2.52 -10.57
CA GLY A 94 15.95 3.72 -10.79
C GLY A 94 14.50 3.49 -10.43
N VAL A 95 13.80 4.55 -10.03
CA VAL A 95 12.36 4.55 -9.72
C VAL A 95 11.67 5.46 -10.72
N VAL A 96 10.57 4.98 -11.31
CA VAL A 96 9.73 5.77 -12.21
C VAL A 96 8.48 6.17 -11.46
N GLN A 97 8.23 7.47 -11.37
CA GLN A 97 7.06 8.04 -10.71
C GLN A 97 6.28 8.91 -11.69
N THR A 98 5.01 9.18 -11.35
CA THR A 98 4.17 10.13 -12.10
C THR A 98 4.05 11.45 -11.32
N ALA A 99 3.41 12.45 -11.91
CA ALA A 99 3.14 13.72 -11.23
C ALA A 99 2.20 13.59 -10.01
N TYR A 100 1.53 12.45 -9.83
CA TYR A 100 0.70 12.19 -8.65
C TYR A 100 1.50 11.77 -7.42
N ALA A 101 2.79 11.50 -7.58
CA ALA A 101 3.64 11.08 -6.47
C ALA A 101 3.80 12.22 -5.45
N ASN A 102 3.77 11.86 -4.17
CA ASN A 102 4.10 12.78 -3.10
C ASN A 102 5.58 13.20 -3.25
N GLY A 103 5.85 14.50 -3.30
CA GLY A 103 7.22 15.02 -3.48
C GLY A 103 8.21 14.53 -2.42
N ALA A 104 7.75 14.17 -1.22
CA ALA A 104 8.60 13.58 -0.19
C ALA A 104 9.12 12.18 -0.57
N SER A 105 8.40 11.43 -1.41
CA SER A 105 8.83 10.10 -1.89
C SER A 105 9.91 10.17 -2.97
N THR A 106 9.96 11.28 -3.73
CA THR A 106 10.98 11.52 -4.76
C THR A 106 12.30 12.00 -4.15
N ALA A 107 12.26 12.55 -2.92
CA ALA A 107 13.45 12.97 -2.19
C ALA A 107 14.22 11.80 -1.53
N VAL A 108 13.77 10.55 -1.73
CA VAL A 108 14.34 9.31 -1.13
C VAL A 108 15.46 8.72 -1.98
#